data_AF-A0AA39FDC7-F1
#
_entry.id   AF-A0AA39FDC7-F1
#
_cell.length_a   1.000
_cell.length_b   1.000
_cell.length_c   1.000
_cell.angle_alpha   90.00
_cell.angle_beta   90.00
_cell.angle_gamma   90.00
#
_symmetry.space_group_name_H-M   'P 1'
#
loop_
_entity.id
_entity.type
_entity.pdbx_description
1 polymer ?
#
loop_
_entity_poly.entity_id
_entity_poly.type
_entity_poly.pdbx_seq_one_letter_code
_entity_poly.pdbx_strand_id
1 'polypeptide(L)'
;MASDQHKQLATIIKETHSRLRNDCRIYGPKEAWNRHVARTDDLQKYAVSMQELATAHWDNINLKPKENTYCRISWIKNRCYEYFMNGGKEKFIEREINIAKKNNINSNENSSVLNVIPELTNEHHDGDIFKQIKLLDVGSCYNPFGDDDNFDVTAVDLAPYSDRVLQCDFLNVIIGSMTIISNDTPTILELGRDSFDVCVFSLLLEYFPCPEQRYLCCEKAYNLLKNNGILFIITPDSKHVGANAKIMKSWRFVLAKLGFMRIYYEKLRHIHCMCFRKCINKNVALRWTMLQTFPSNDILFESITKIYIPQDIQIDKTCEKKSDITYEAEELLNGFLELPQVINE
;
A
#
# COMPACT_ATOMS: atom_id res chain seq x y z
N MET A 1 0.79 -9.91 28.27
CA MET A 1 -0.61 -9.44 28.16
C MET A 1 -0.60 -7.97 27.79
N ALA A 2 -1.45 -7.53 26.86
CA ALA A 2 -1.57 -6.11 26.51
C ALA A 2 -2.11 -5.29 27.70
N SER A 3 -1.57 -4.08 27.92
CA SER A 3 -2.08 -3.16 28.94
C SER A 3 -3.51 -2.71 28.63
N ASP A 4 -4.25 -2.24 29.63
CA ASP A 4 -5.62 -1.76 29.42
C ASP A 4 -5.66 -0.53 28.49
N GLN A 5 -4.62 0.30 28.53
CA GLN A 5 -4.41 1.40 27.59
C GLN A 5 -4.24 0.91 26.14
N HIS A 6 -3.42 -0.13 25.90
CA HIS A 6 -3.28 -0.74 24.57
C HIS A 6 -4.64 -1.24 24.06
N LYS A 7 -5.42 -1.94 24.90
CA LYS A 7 -6.78 -2.41 24.51
C LYS A 7 -7.73 -1.26 24.18
N GLN A 8 -7.66 -0.16 24.93
CA GLN A 8 -8.51 1.01 24.70
C GLN A 8 -8.19 1.68 23.35
N LEU A 9 -6.91 1.93 23.07
CA LEU A 9 -6.47 2.52 21.79
C LEU A 9 -6.88 1.63 20.60
N ALA A 10 -6.66 0.33 20.74
CA ALA A 10 -7.10 -0.67 19.78
C ALA A 10 -8.61 -0.65 19.52
N THR A 11 -9.42 -0.46 20.57
CA THR A 11 -10.89 -0.44 20.48
C THR A 11 -11.35 0.74 19.62
N ILE A 12 -10.76 1.93 19.80
CA ILE A 12 -11.09 3.13 19.00
C ILE A 12 -10.86 2.89 17.50
N ILE A 13 -9.73 2.27 17.16
CA ILE A 13 -9.40 1.92 15.77
C ILE A 13 -10.41 0.91 15.21
N LYS A 14 -10.68 -0.16 15.97
CA LYS A 14 -11.65 -1.20 15.61
C LYS A 14 -13.04 -0.63 15.35
N GLU A 15 -13.55 0.20 16.23
CA GLU A 15 -14.87 0.82 16.10
C GLU A 15 -14.94 1.75 14.89
N THR A 16 -13.88 2.50 14.62
CA THR A 16 -13.78 3.39 13.46
C THR A 16 -13.90 2.60 12.15
N HIS A 17 -13.11 1.53 11.99
CA HIS A 17 -13.16 0.67 10.80
C HIS A 17 -14.50 -0.07 10.67
N SER A 18 -15.00 -0.63 11.77
CA SER A 18 -16.27 -1.36 11.79
C SER A 18 -17.43 -0.46 11.38
N ARG A 19 -17.47 0.77 11.91
CA ARG A 19 -18.49 1.76 11.55
C ARG A 19 -18.41 2.15 10.07
N LEU A 20 -17.22 2.43 9.54
CA LEU A 20 -17.04 2.75 8.12
C LEU A 20 -17.53 1.62 7.21
N ARG A 21 -17.23 0.36 7.56
CA ARG A 21 -17.72 -0.81 6.82
C ARG A 21 -19.23 -0.97 6.92
N ASN A 22 -19.80 -0.76 8.11
CA ASN A 22 -21.24 -0.80 8.30
C ASN A 22 -21.95 0.31 7.49
N ASP A 23 -21.44 1.53 7.53
CA ASP A 23 -21.95 2.64 6.72
C ASP A 23 -21.86 2.31 5.22
N CYS A 24 -20.77 1.67 4.77
CA CYS A 24 -20.61 1.24 3.38
C CYS A 24 -21.66 0.20 2.96
N ARG A 25 -22.06 -0.70 3.86
CA ARG A 25 -23.13 -1.68 3.62
C ARG A 25 -24.51 -1.01 3.53
N ILE A 26 -24.76 0.00 4.36
CA ILE A 26 -26.08 0.66 4.46
C ILE A 26 -26.27 1.71 3.36
N TYR A 27 -25.27 2.56 3.12
CA TYR A 27 -25.37 3.75 2.28
C TYR A 27 -24.57 3.66 0.97
N GLY A 28 -23.78 2.60 0.79
CA GLY A 28 -22.87 2.44 -0.32
C GLY A 28 -21.52 3.16 -0.10
N PRO A 29 -20.48 2.82 -0.91
CA PRO A 29 -19.10 3.24 -0.64
C PRO A 29 -18.89 4.76 -0.63
N LYS A 30 -19.52 5.47 -1.58
CA LYS A 30 -19.35 6.92 -1.74
C LYS A 30 -19.91 7.70 -0.55
N GLU A 31 -21.16 7.41 -0.18
CA GLU A 31 -21.82 8.12 0.92
C GLU A 31 -21.22 7.75 2.27
N ALA A 32 -20.83 6.49 2.47
CA ALA A 32 -20.12 6.06 3.67
C ALA A 32 -18.80 6.80 3.86
N TRP A 33 -18.03 6.98 2.78
CA TRP A 33 -16.78 7.76 2.82
C TRP A 33 -17.05 9.23 3.14
N ASN A 34 -18.01 9.87 2.48
CA ASN A 34 -18.36 11.28 2.76
C ASN A 34 -18.72 11.50 4.25
N ARG A 35 -19.56 10.61 4.80
CA ARG A 35 -19.95 10.66 6.22
C ARG A 35 -18.76 10.44 7.15
N HIS A 36 -17.86 9.54 6.77
CA HIS A 36 -16.68 9.22 7.54
C HIS A 36 -15.71 10.40 7.60
N VAL A 37 -15.43 11.04 6.46
CA VAL A 37 -14.58 12.24 6.37
C VAL A 37 -15.19 13.42 7.14
N ALA A 38 -16.51 13.53 7.22
CA ALA A 38 -17.19 14.58 7.98
C ALA A 38 -17.09 14.42 9.51
N ARG A 39 -16.65 13.26 10.03
CA ARG A 39 -16.52 13.00 11.49
C ARG A 39 -15.12 13.41 12.00
N THR A 40 -14.81 14.69 11.90
CA THR A 40 -13.48 15.25 12.22
C THR A 40 -12.99 14.84 13.61
N ASP A 41 -13.84 14.92 14.64
CA ASP A 41 -13.46 14.60 16.03
C ASP A 41 -13.09 13.11 16.20
N ASP A 42 -13.81 12.22 15.50
CA ASP A 42 -13.51 10.79 15.57
C ASP A 42 -12.23 10.45 14.81
N LEU A 43 -12.01 11.11 13.67
CA LEU A 43 -10.77 10.96 12.91
C LEU A 43 -9.56 11.48 13.69
N GLN A 44 -9.70 12.57 14.45
CA GLN A 44 -8.63 13.06 15.32
C GLN A 44 -8.33 12.06 16.45
N LYS A 45 -9.37 11.50 17.10
CA LYS A 45 -9.18 10.44 18.11
C LYS A 45 -8.51 9.20 17.53
N TYR A 46 -8.88 8.83 16.31
CA TYR A 46 -8.25 7.75 15.57
C TYR A 46 -6.77 8.03 15.33
N ALA A 47 -6.41 9.22 14.85
CA ALA A 47 -5.03 9.63 14.58
C ALA A 47 -4.16 9.59 15.85
N VAL A 48 -4.66 10.15 16.96
CA VAL A 48 -3.99 10.10 18.28
C VAL A 48 -3.79 8.66 18.72
N SER A 49 -4.82 7.82 18.60
CA SER A 49 -4.75 6.41 19.00
C SER A 49 -3.74 5.62 18.16
N MET A 50 -3.70 5.88 16.84
CA MET A 50 -2.76 5.25 15.91
C MET A 50 -1.32 5.65 16.19
N GLN A 51 -1.08 6.94 16.45
CA GLN A 51 0.26 7.42 16.79
C GLN A 51 0.76 6.78 18.09
N GLU A 52 -0.08 6.76 19.12
CA GLU A 52 0.30 6.22 20.42
C GLU A 52 0.59 4.72 20.37
N LEU A 53 -0.23 3.94 19.65
CA LEU A 53 0.07 2.52 19.37
C LEU A 53 1.41 2.35 18.65
N ALA A 54 1.67 3.18 17.64
CA ALA A 54 2.89 3.06 16.87
C ALA A 54 4.14 3.36 17.71
N THR A 55 4.16 4.50 18.41
CA THR A 55 5.37 4.95 19.10
C THR A 55 5.54 4.32 20.48
N ALA A 56 4.45 4.16 21.25
CA ALA A 56 4.54 3.64 22.62
C ALA A 56 4.54 2.11 22.68
N HIS A 57 3.89 1.44 21.72
CA HIS A 57 3.70 0.00 21.74
C HIS A 57 4.45 -0.75 20.64
N TRP A 58 4.59 -0.21 19.42
CA TRP A 58 5.33 -0.92 18.36
C TRP A 58 6.83 -0.59 18.35
N ASP A 59 7.21 0.68 18.52
CA ASP A 59 8.64 1.09 18.47
C ASP A 59 9.43 0.67 19.71
N ASN A 60 8.84 0.76 20.91
CA ASN A 60 9.50 0.33 22.17
C ASN A 60 9.85 -1.17 22.20
N ILE A 61 9.18 -2.00 21.40
CA ILE A 61 9.46 -3.44 21.32
C ILE A 61 10.65 -3.72 20.40
N ASN A 62 10.95 -2.81 19.46
CA ASN A 62 12.13 -2.90 18.59
C ASN A 62 13.45 -2.63 19.33
N LEU A 63 13.42 -2.03 20.53
CA LEU A 63 14.60 -1.84 21.40
C LEU A 63 15.05 -3.13 22.12
N LYS A 64 14.28 -4.23 22.02
CA LYS A 64 14.66 -5.56 22.52
C LYS A 64 14.65 -6.56 21.37
N PRO A 65 15.70 -6.60 20.52
CA PRO A 65 15.73 -7.50 19.38
C PRO A 65 15.83 -8.95 19.87
N LYS A 66 14.70 -9.65 19.90
CA LYS A 66 14.72 -11.10 19.67
C LYS A 66 14.74 -11.33 18.17
N GLU A 67 15.52 -12.33 17.76
CA GLU A 67 15.80 -12.67 16.36
C GLU A 67 14.51 -12.64 15.50
N ASN A 68 14.57 -11.98 14.34
CA ASN A 68 13.54 -11.88 13.29
C ASN A 68 12.37 -10.89 13.41
N THR A 69 12.35 -9.96 14.37
CA THR A 69 11.33 -8.88 14.34
C THR A 69 11.80 -7.69 13.51
N TYR A 70 11.75 -7.82 12.17
CA TYR A 70 12.02 -6.68 11.27
C TYR A 70 10.87 -5.67 11.36
N CYS A 71 11.16 -4.42 11.74
CA CYS A 71 10.19 -3.34 11.67
C CYS A 71 9.82 -3.08 10.20
N ARG A 72 8.52 -2.99 9.88
CA ARG A 72 8.01 -2.72 8.52
C ARG A 72 8.64 -1.46 7.89
N ILE A 73 8.94 -0.45 8.72
CA ILE A 73 9.60 0.80 8.29
C ILE A 73 11.03 0.49 7.87
N SER A 74 11.80 -0.24 8.68
CA SER A 74 13.15 -0.69 8.33
C SER A 74 13.16 -1.57 7.08
N TRP A 75 12.16 -2.44 6.92
CA TRP A 75 12.01 -3.27 5.72
C TRP A 75 11.82 -2.40 4.47
N ILE A 76 10.92 -1.40 4.52
CA ILE A 76 10.70 -0.47 3.41
C ILE A 76 11.99 0.31 3.08
N LYS A 77 12.65 0.90 4.09
CA LYS A 77 13.90 1.65 3.92
C LYS A 77 14.99 0.81 3.25
N ASN A 78 15.21 -0.40 3.77
CA ASN A 78 16.22 -1.31 3.21
C ASN A 78 15.90 -1.67 1.75
N ARG A 79 14.63 -1.92 1.41
CA ARG A 79 14.23 -2.20 0.03
C ARG A 79 14.37 -0.98 -0.88
N CYS A 80 14.16 0.24 -0.37
CA CYS A 80 14.47 1.46 -1.11
C CYS A 80 15.97 1.56 -1.42
N TYR A 81 16.84 1.34 -0.44
CA TYR A 81 18.30 1.40 -0.62
C TYR A 81 18.79 0.33 -1.60
N GLU A 82 18.32 -0.90 -1.43
CA GLU A 82 18.62 -1.98 -2.38
C GLU A 82 18.21 -1.63 -3.81
N TYR A 83 17.04 -1.02 -3.97
CA TYR A 83 16.51 -0.71 -5.29
C TYR A 83 17.17 0.51 -5.94
N PHE A 84 17.26 1.65 -5.25
CA PHE A 84 17.71 2.91 -5.84
C PHE A 84 19.21 3.18 -5.70
N MET A 85 19.91 2.55 -4.75
CA MET A 85 21.32 2.84 -4.46
C MET A 85 22.25 1.66 -4.75
N ASN A 86 21.75 0.43 -4.60
CA ASN A 86 22.59 -0.76 -4.69
C ASN A 86 22.33 -1.60 -5.96
N GLY A 87 22.05 -0.94 -7.09
CA GLY A 87 21.95 -1.60 -8.40
C GLY A 87 20.63 -2.34 -8.69
N GLY A 88 19.64 -2.24 -7.80
CA GLY A 88 18.39 -2.96 -7.96
C GLY A 88 17.53 -2.45 -9.12
N LYS A 89 17.49 -1.13 -9.35
CA LYS A 89 16.75 -0.49 -10.44
C LYS A 89 17.27 -0.98 -11.79
N GLU A 90 18.59 -0.97 -11.99
CA GLU A 90 19.28 -1.39 -13.21
C GLU A 90 18.99 -2.87 -13.50
N LYS A 91 19.08 -3.72 -12.47
CA LYS A 91 18.73 -5.15 -12.57
C LYS A 91 17.31 -5.38 -13.06
N PHE A 92 16.34 -4.59 -12.57
CA PHE A 92 14.94 -4.73 -13.00
C PHE A 92 14.65 -4.09 -14.35
N ILE A 93 15.39 -3.04 -14.74
CA ILE A 93 15.37 -2.50 -16.11
C ILE A 93 15.85 -3.57 -17.10
N GLU A 94 17.00 -4.21 -16.84
CA GLU A 94 17.52 -5.27 -17.70
C GLU A 94 16.54 -6.45 -17.80
N ARG A 95 15.93 -6.83 -16.68
CA ARG A 95 14.87 -7.84 -16.64
C ARG A 95 13.68 -7.46 -17.51
N GLU A 96 13.23 -6.20 -17.47
CA GLU A 96 12.13 -5.71 -18.28
C GLU A 96 12.46 -5.77 -19.78
N ILE A 97 13.66 -5.32 -20.17
CA ILE A 97 14.15 -5.40 -21.56
C ILE A 97 14.15 -6.86 -22.04
N ASN A 98 14.66 -7.78 -21.23
CA ASN A 98 14.72 -9.20 -21.57
C ASN A 98 13.33 -9.83 -21.72
N ILE A 99 12.35 -9.41 -20.92
CA ILE A 99 10.96 -9.87 -21.06
C ILE A 99 10.32 -9.26 -22.31
N ALA A 100 10.54 -7.97 -22.57
CA ALA A 100 9.98 -7.29 -23.74
C ALA A 100 10.48 -7.90 -25.05
N LYS A 101 11.79 -8.19 -25.14
CA LYS A 101 12.38 -8.92 -26.28
C LYS A 101 11.69 -10.28 -26.50
N LYS A 102 11.45 -11.05 -25.44
CA LYS A 102 10.75 -12.34 -25.50
C LYS A 102 9.27 -12.20 -25.91
N ASN A 103 8.60 -11.11 -25.55
CA ASN A 103 7.22 -10.85 -25.97
C ASN A 103 7.13 -10.51 -27.46
N ASN A 104 8.05 -9.68 -27.96
CA ASN A 104 8.10 -9.30 -29.37
C ASN A 104 8.47 -10.48 -30.28
N ILE A 105 9.30 -11.42 -29.83
CA ILE A 105 9.56 -12.66 -30.58
C ILE A 105 8.26 -13.47 -30.80
N ASN A 106 7.29 -13.37 -29.88
CA ASN A 106 6.01 -14.08 -29.98
C ASN A 106 4.91 -13.29 -30.71
N SER A 107 5.15 -12.02 -31.06
CA SER A 107 4.20 -11.17 -31.77
C SER A 107 4.87 -10.70 -33.06
N ASN A 108 4.41 -11.19 -34.22
CA ASN A 108 4.88 -10.78 -35.55
C ASN A 108 4.52 -9.31 -35.90
N GLU A 109 4.49 -8.41 -34.92
CA GLU A 109 4.19 -7.00 -35.07
C GLU A 109 5.46 -6.16 -34.90
N ASN A 110 5.74 -5.34 -35.90
CA ASN A 110 6.89 -4.44 -35.99
C ASN A 110 6.87 -3.38 -34.86
N SER A 111 7.60 -3.68 -33.78
CA SER A 111 8.48 -2.80 -33.00
C SER A 111 8.03 -1.35 -32.72
N SER A 112 7.25 -1.15 -31.66
CA SER A 112 7.26 0.09 -30.86
C SER A 112 8.25 0.04 -29.68
N VAL A 113 8.70 -1.16 -29.28
CA VAL A 113 9.59 -1.36 -28.12
C VAL A 113 11.01 -0.85 -28.37
N LEU A 114 11.54 -0.95 -29.60
CA LEU A 114 12.90 -0.47 -29.91
C LEU A 114 13.01 1.06 -29.81
N ASN A 115 11.91 1.81 -29.93
CA ASN A 115 11.90 3.27 -29.79
C ASN A 115 11.94 3.74 -28.32
N VAL A 116 11.68 2.85 -27.35
CA VAL A 116 11.76 3.14 -25.90
C VAL A 116 13.17 2.83 -25.35
N ILE A 117 13.99 2.07 -26.10
CA ILE A 117 15.35 1.68 -25.69
C ILE A 117 16.31 2.88 -25.53
N PRO A 118 16.27 3.93 -26.35
CA PRO A 118 17.08 5.12 -26.13
C PRO A 118 16.73 5.83 -24.81
N GLU A 119 15.45 5.88 -24.42
CA GLU A 119 15.02 6.44 -23.13
C GLU A 119 15.42 5.56 -21.93
N LEU A 120 15.50 4.24 -22.13
CA LEU A 120 15.94 3.26 -21.11
C LEU A 120 17.42 3.42 -20.72
N THR A 121 18.26 3.99 -21.59
CA THR A 121 19.71 4.15 -21.38
C THR A 121 20.16 5.61 -21.19
N ASN A 122 19.28 6.58 -21.46
CA ASN A 122 19.58 8.01 -21.39
C ASN A 122 19.18 8.69 -20.08
N GLU A 123 18.90 7.94 -19.00
CA GLU A 123 19.11 8.51 -17.66
C GLU A 123 20.62 8.72 -17.51
N HIS A 124 21.08 9.86 -18.03
CA HIS A 124 22.44 10.33 -17.93
C HIS A 124 22.87 10.22 -16.47
N HIS A 125 24.05 9.61 -16.26
CA HIS A 125 24.89 9.84 -15.10
C HIS A 125 25.24 11.33 -15.06
N ASP A 126 24.28 12.15 -14.66
CA ASP A 126 24.54 13.53 -14.28
C ASP A 126 25.41 13.43 -13.02
N GLY A 127 26.64 13.93 -13.13
CA GLY A 127 27.67 13.72 -12.13
C GLY A 127 27.21 14.13 -10.72
N ASP A 128 27.38 13.21 -9.78
CA ASP A 128 27.64 13.45 -8.35
C ASP A 128 26.84 14.56 -7.64
N ILE A 129 25.51 14.54 -7.76
CA ILE A 129 24.65 15.02 -6.68
C ILE A 129 23.72 13.89 -6.29
N PHE A 130 23.93 13.34 -5.10
CA PHE A 130 23.00 12.39 -4.49
C PHE A 130 21.62 13.07 -4.38
N LYS A 131 20.66 12.62 -5.19
CA LYS A 131 19.28 13.09 -5.14
C LYS A 131 18.51 12.20 -4.17
N GLN A 132 17.89 12.81 -3.17
CA GLN A 132 17.01 12.11 -2.25
C GLN A 132 15.89 11.38 -3.00
N ILE A 133 15.51 10.21 -2.49
CA ILE A 133 14.41 9.41 -3.01
C ILE A 133 13.09 10.12 -2.67
N LYS A 134 12.32 10.54 -3.68
CA LYS A 134 11.02 11.18 -3.45
C LYS A 134 9.99 10.14 -3.02
N LEU A 135 9.61 10.17 -1.74
CA LEU A 135 8.75 9.17 -1.12
C LEU A 135 7.41 9.79 -0.73
N LEU A 136 6.33 9.24 -1.26
CA LEU A 136 4.97 9.51 -0.81
C LEU A 136 4.53 8.45 0.20
N ASP A 137 4.30 8.86 1.45
CA ASP A 137 3.79 7.98 2.51
C ASP A 137 2.31 8.28 2.75
N VAL A 138 1.42 7.35 2.34
CA VAL A 138 -0.03 7.56 2.37
C VAL A 138 -0.64 6.86 3.57
N GLY A 139 -1.38 7.62 4.38
CA GLY A 139 -1.86 7.16 5.69
C GLY A 139 -0.72 7.15 6.71
N SER A 140 0.17 8.14 6.62
CA SER A 140 1.42 8.16 7.38
C SER A 140 1.20 8.36 8.88
N CYS A 141 0.12 9.06 9.27
CA CYS A 141 -0.20 9.55 10.61
C CYS A 141 0.85 10.49 11.22
N TYR A 142 2.13 10.09 11.30
CA TYR A 142 3.20 10.79 12.02
C TYR A 142 4.56 10.90 11.29
N ASN A 143 4.67 10.50 10.01
CA ASN A 143 5.89 10.60 9.19
C ASN A 143 7.12 9.78 9.70
N PRO A 144 7.05 8.43 9.72
CA PRO A 144 8.13 7.57 10.21
C PRO A 144 9.39 7.55 9.31
N PHE A 145 9.32 8.13 8.11
CA PHE A 145 10.44 8.19 7.18
C PHE A 145 11.19 9.53 7.21
N GLY A 146 10.62 10.55 7.86
CA GLY A 146 11.08 11.94 7.76
C GLY A 146 12.41 12.27 8.45
N ASP A 147 12.98 11.36 9.23
CA ASP A 147 14.26 11.56 9.93
C ASP A 147 15.45 10.95 9.18
N ASP A 148 15.24 10.56 7.92
CA ASP A 148 16.24 9.86 7.11
C ASP A 148 16.60 10.69 5.89
N ASP A 149 17.83 11.21 5.90
CA ASP A 149 18.36 12.16 4.91
C ASP A 149 18.40 11.61 3.48
N ASN A 150 18.16 10.31 3.30
CA ASN A 150 18.05 9.69 1.99
C ASN A 150 16.70 9.93 1.31
N PHE A 151 15.68 10.39 2.04
CA PHE A 151 14.31 10.56 1.52
C PHE A 151 13.86 12.02 1.53
N ASP A 152 13.21 12.42 0.42
CA ASP A 152 12.39 13.62 0.33
C ASP A 152 10.93 13.17 0.53
N VAL A 153 10.44 13.26 1.77
CA VAL A 153 9.18 12.64 2.19
C VAL A 153 8.01 13.61 2.09
N THR A 154 7.04 13.27 1.25
CA THR A 154 5.68 13.81 1.32
C THR A 154 4.80 12.85 2.11
N ALA A 155 4.64 13.11 3.41
CA ALA A 155 3.75 12.33 4.26
C ALA A 155 2.33 12.91 4.21
N VAL A 156 1.33 12.07 3.96
CA VAL A 156 -0.07 12.48 3.89
C VAL A 156 -0.99 11.58 4.70
N ASP A 157 -2.04 12.15 5.28
CA ASP A 157 -3.08 11.42 6.01
C ASP A 157 -4.44 12.10 5.88
N LEU A 158 -5.54 11.36 6.05
CA LEU A 158 -6.88 11.92 6.05
C LEU A 158 -7.08 12.88 7.24
N ALA A 159 -6.51 12.54 8.38
CA ALA A 159 -6.51 13.35 9.60
C ALA A 159 -5.10 13.30 10.22
N PRO A 160 -4.21 14.25 9.87
CA PRO A 160 -2.83 14.22 10.34
C PRO A 160 -2.76 14.40 11.85
N TYR A 161 -1.89 13.63 12.51
CA TYR A 161 -1.61 13.80 13.94
C TYR A 161 -0.63 14.96 14.20
N SER A 162 0.35 15.16 13.32
CA SER A 162 1.40 16.18 13.44
C SER A 162 1.46 17.10 12.21
N ASP A 163 2.13 18.25 12.39
CA ASP A 163 2.43 19.23 11.35
C ASP A 163 3.40 18.72 10.26
N ARG A 164 4.13 17.64 10.55
CA ARG A 164 4.98 16.92 9.59
C ARG A 164 4.21 16.08 8.57
N VAL A 165 2.88 16.04 8.66
CA VAL A 165 1.99 15.28 7.79
C VAL A 165 0.92 16.19 7.21
N LEU A 166 0.78 16.19 5.90
CA LEU A 166 -0.21 17.01 5.20
C LEU A 166 -1.57 16.30 5.20
N GLN A 167 -2.65 17.07 5.36
CA GLN A 167 -3.99 16.55 5.21
C GLN A 167 -4.28 16.21 3.75
N CYS A 168 -4.77 15.01 3.47
CA CYS A 168 -5.10 14.56 2.13
C CYS A 168 -6.15 13.45 2.17
N ASP A 169 -7.31 13.67 1.55
CA ASP A 169 -8.19 12.56 1.19
C ASP A 169 -7.64 11.88 -0.06
N PHE A 170 -6.71 10.93 0.13
CA PHE A 170 -6.04 10.25 -0.98
C PHE A 170 -7.01 9.54 -1.92
N LEU A 171 -8.20 9.13 -1.46
CA LEU A 171 -9.21 8.53 -2.32
C LEU A 171 -9.78 9.53 -3.33
N ASN A 172 -9.90 10.81 -2.94
CA ASN A 172 -10.54 11.85 -3.75
C ASN A 172 -9.58 12.92 -4.28
N VAL A 173 -8.30 12.92 -3.86
CA VAL A 173 -7.30 13.90 -4.30
C VAL A 173 -7.14 13.91 -5.83
N ILE A 174 -7.00 15.09 -6.42
CA ILE A 174 -6.81 15.23 -7.86
C ILE A 174 -5.39 14.83 -8.22
N ILE A 175 -5.22 14.12 -9.34
CA ILE A 175 -3.92 13.82 -9.92
C ILE A 175 -3.75 14.69 -11.15
N GLY A 176 -2.89 15.69 -11.07
CA GLY A 176 -2.66 16.60 -12.18
C GLY A 176 -1.18 16.80 -12.46
N SER A 177 -0.78 18.01 -12.86
CA SER A 177 0.57 18.25 -13.39
C SER A 177 1.58 18.58 -12.29
N MET A 178 1.12 19.11 -11.16
CA MET A 178 1.96 19.53 -10.05
C MET A 178 1.27 19.27 -8.72
N THR A 179 2.05 19.27 -7.64
CA THR A 179 1.49 19.19 -6.30
C THR A 179 1.02 20.58 -5.88
N ILE A 180 -0.25 20.69 -5.49
CA ILE A 180 -0.88 21.94 -5.04
C ILE A 180 -1.33 21.74 -3.60
N ILE A 181 -0.83 22.59 -2.70
CA ILE A 181 -1.25 22.68 -1.31
C ILE A 181 -2.15 23.91 -1.18
N SER A 182 -3.20 23.80 -0.35
CA SER A 182 -4.07 24.92 -0.01
C SER A 182 -3.25 26.08 0.59
N ASN A 183 -3.66 27.32 0.28
CA ASN A 183 -3.00 28.51 0.82
C ASN A 183 -3.29 28.70 2.32
N ASP A 184 -4.44 28.21 2.78
CA ASP A 184 -4.97 28.50 4.12
C ASP A 184 -4.73 27.35 5.11
N THR A 185 -4.49 26.14 4.60
CA THR A 185 -4.36 24.92 5.41
C THR A 185 -3.27 24.01 4.84
N PRO A 186 -2.61 23.18 5.66
CA PRO A 186 -1.64 22.17 5.18
C PRO A 186 -2.35 20.99 4.50
N THR A 187 -3.23 21.27 3.54
CA THR A 187 -4.08 20.30 2.84
C THR A 187 -3.67 20.19 1.39
N ILE A 188 -3.45 18.97 0.92
CA ILE A 188 -3.17 18.66 -0.49
C ILE A 188 -4.48 18.72 -1.29
N LEU A 189 -4.49 19.55 -2.34
CA LEU A 189 -5.58 19.68 -3.30
C LEU A 189 -5.32 18.84 -4.56
N GLU A 190 -4.07 18.84 -5.02
CA GLU A 190 -3.61 18.09 -6.18
C GLU A 190 -2.24 17.46 -5.88
N LEU A 191 -2.02 16.24 -6.37
CA LEU A 191 -0.70 15.61 -6.40
C LEU A 191 -0.20 15.54 -7.85
N GLY A 192 1.07 15.89 -8.05
CA GLY A 192 1.70 15.84 -9.36
C GLY A 192 1.85 14.41 -9.89
N ARG A 193 1.42 14.19 -11.13
CA ARG A 193 1.65 12.95 -11.88
C ARG A 193 3.14 12.70 -12.06
N ASP A 194 3.55 11.43 -12.03
CA ASP A 194 4.94 11.00 -12.24
C ASP A 194 5.97 11.78 -11.39
N SER A 195 5.61 12.16 -10.16
CA SER A 195 6.42 13.02 -9.31
C SER A 195 7.21 12.27 -8.24
N PHE A 196 6.80 11.04 -7.91
CA PHE A 196 7.38 10.25 -6.83
C PHE A 196 8.19 9.05 -7.33
N ASP A 197 9.27 8.73 -6.63
CA ASP A 197 10.07 7.51 -6.85
C ASP A 197 9.45 6.34 -6.09
N VAL A 198 8.87 6.61 -4.91
CA VAL A 198 8.26 5.62 -4.01
C VAL A 198 6.87 6.07 -3.58
N CYS A 199 5.94 5.12 -3.52
CA CYS A 199 4.64 5.28 -2.86
C CYS A 199 4.47 4.15 -1.85
N VAL A 200 4.08 4.48 -0.61
CA VAL A 200 3.94 3.52 0.49
C VAL A 200 2.49 3.42 0.92
N PHE A 201 1.94 2.21 0.85
CA PHE A 201 0.68 1.82 1.49
C PHE A 201 0.99 0.89 2.66
N SER A 202 1.20 1.46 3.84
CA SER A 202 1.46 0.70 5.06
C SER A 202 0.17 0.47 5.83
N LEU A 203 -0.43 -0.71 5.70
CA LEU A 203 -1.74 -1.08 6.26
C LEU A 203 -2.91 -0.21 5.77
N LEU A 204 -2.68 0.66 4.79
CA LEU A 204 -3.65 1.60 4.24
C LEU A 204 -4.85 0.90 3.58
N LEU A 205 -4.61 -0.15 2.78
CA LEU A 205 -5.69 -0.77 2.00
C LEU A 205 -6.77 -1.41 2.89
N GLU A 206 -6.42 -1.83 4.10
CA GLU A 206 -7.38 -2.37 5.08
C GLU A 206 -8.34 -1.31 5.64
N TYR A 207 -7.98 -0.03 5.50
CA TYR A 207 -8.84 1.08 5.91
C TYR A 207 -10.07 1.24 5.03
N PHE A 208 -9.94 0.97 3.73
CA PHE A 208 -11.02 1.20 2.79
C PHE A 208 -12.06 0.08 2.84
N PRO A 209 -13.36 0.41 2.97
CA PRO A 209 -14.42 -0.57 3.18
C PRO A 209 -14.75 -1.37 1.92
N CYS A 210 -14.37 -0.89 0.73
CA CYS A 210 -14.78 -1.45 -0.55
C CYS A 210 -13.57 -1.79 -1.47
N PRO A 211 -13.59 -2.94 -2.18
CA PRO A 211 -12.51 -3.37 -3.09
C PRO A 211 -12.16 -2.37 -4.19
N GLU A 212 -13.16 -1.66 -4.72
CA GLU A 212 -13.02 -0.65 -5.77
C GLU A 212 -12.26 0.57 -5.25
N GLN A 213 -12.50 1.00 -4.02
CA GLN A 213 -11.76 2.11 -3.40
C GLN A 213 -10.28 1.75 -3.22
N ARG A 214 -9.99 0.51 -2.81
CA ARG A 214 -8.60 0.01 -2.71
C ARG A 214 -7.91 -0.01 -4.06
N TYR A 215 -8.62 -0.40 -5.11
CA TYR A 215 -8.10 -0.33 -6.49
C TYR A 215 -7.83 1.12 -6.91
N LEU A 216 -8.74 2.05 -6.66
CA LEU A 216 -8.55 3.47 -7.00
C LEU A 216 -7.28 4.05 -6.34
N CYS A 217 -6.99 3.67 -5.10
CA CYS A 217 -5.74 4.04 -4.45
C CYS A 217 -4.52 3.51 -5.21
N CYS A 218 -4.53 2.23 -5.60
CA CYS A 218 -3.46 1.64 -6.42
C CYS A 218 -3.33 2.31 -7.81
N GLU A 219 -4.44 2.69 -8.43
CA GLU A 219 -4.46 3.45 -9.69
C GLU A 219 -3.85 4.84 -9.53
N LYS A 220 -4.19 5.56 -8.45
CA LYS A 220 -3.56 6.85 -8.14
C LYS A 220 -2.06 6.68 -7.89
N ALA A 221 -1.64 5.68 -7.12
CA ALA A 221 -0.22 5.40 -6.93
C ALA A 221 0.49 5.12 -8.26
N TYR A 222 -0.14 4.38 -9.19
CA TYR A 222 0.41 4.17 -10.53
C TYR A 222 0.60 5.49 -11.31
N ASN A 223 -0.37 6.41 -11.21
CA ASN A 223 -0.29 7.71 -11.86
C ASN A 223 0.74 8.66 -11.21
N LEU A 224 0.97 8.52 -9.91
CA LEU A 224 1.89 9.37 -9.14
C LEU A 224 3.35 8.93 -9.22
N LEU A 225 3.58 7.63 -9.38
CA LEU A 225 4.91 7.06 -9.52
C LEU A 225 5.51 7.37 -10.88
N LYS A 226 6.78 7.76 -10.91
CA LYS A 226 7.58 7.77 -12.14
C LYS A 226 7.66 6.37 -12.75
N ASN A 227 8.01 6.30 -14.03
CA ASN A 227 8.50 5.05 -14.61
C ASN A 227 9.65 4.49 -13.76
N ASN A 228 9.68 3.18 -13.57
CA ASN A 228 10.59 2.48 -12.65
C ASN A 228 10.37 2.77 -11.15
N GLY A 229 9.43 3.65 -10.78
CA GLY A 229 9.07 3.88 -9.39
C GLY A 229 8.45 2.64 -8.74
N ILE A 230 8.49 2.58 -7.41
CA ILE A 230 8.04 1.43 -6.63
C ILE A 230 6.87 1.76 -5.69
N LEU A 231 5.87 0.89 -5.70
CA LEU A 231 4.76 0.86 -4.76
C LEU A 231 5.04 -0.22 -3.71
N PHE A 232 5.10 0.17 -2.45
CA PHE A 232 5.05 -0.75 -1.33
C PHE A 232 3.62 -0.95 -0.86
N ILE A 233 3.25 -2.21 -0.64
CA ILE A 233 1.99 -2.56 0.00
C ILE A 233 2.30 -3.50 1.16
N ILE A 234 2.06 -3.02 2.38
CA ILE A 234 2.13 -3.80 3.60
C ILE A 234 0.71 -4.04 4.07
N THR A 235 0.34 -5.30 4.31
CA THR A 235 -1.03 -5.65 4.72
C THR A 235 -1.00 -6.73 5.79
N PRO A 236 -1.95 -6.76 6.74
CA PRO A 236 -2.02 -7.80 7.76
C PRO A 236 -2.08 -9.19 7.17
N ASP A 237 -1.51 -10.15 7.88
CA ASP A 237 -1.75 -11.57 7.64
C ASP A 237 -2.72 -12.11 8.67
N SER A 238 -3.99 -12.24 8.29
CA SER A 238 -5.05 -12.58 9.23
C SER A 238 -5.17 -14.07 9.59
N LYS A 239 -4.38 -14.99 9.00
CA LYS A 239 -4.62 -16.45 9.12
C LYS A 239 -3.34 -17.31 9.04
N HIS A 240 -3.49 -18.60 9.39
CA HIS A 240 -2.48 -19.65 9.19
C HIS A 240 -1.85 -19.60 7.79
N VAL A 241 -0.59 -20.05 7.68
CA VAL A 241 0.21 -20.06 6.44
C VAL A 241 -0.61 -20.61 5.27
N GLY A 242 -0.82 -19.78 4.24
CA GLY A 242 -1.45 -20.16 2.98
C GLY A 242 -2.93 -19.79 2.82
N ALA A 243 -3.65 -19.45 3.89
CA ALA A 243 -5.09 -19.13 3.82
C ALA A 243 -5.41 -17.93 2.91
N ASN A 244 -4.52 -16.93 2.89
CA ASN A 244 -4.67 -15.72 2.07
C ASN A 244 -3.88 -15.78 0.75
N ALA A 245 -3.26 -16.91 0.40
CA ALA A 245 -2.40 -17.01 -0.79
C ALA A 245 -3.14 -16.68 -2.10
N LYS A 246 -4.41 -17.08 -2.19
CA LYS A 246 -5.27 -16.80 -3.34
C LYS A 246 -5.59 -15.31 -3.48
N ILE A 247 -5.82 -14.63 -2.36
CA ILE A 247 -6.03 -13.18 -2.29
C ILE A 247 -4.74 -12.45 -2.69
N MET A 248 -3.59 -12.85 -2.15
CA MET A 248 -2.30 -12.26 -2.56
C MET A 248 -1.99 -12.51 -4.05
N LYS A 249 -2.46 -13.64 -4.60
CA LYS A 249 -2.38 -13.91 -6.05
C LYS A 249 -3.30 -12.98 -6.86
N SER A 250 -4.51 -12.70 -6.39
CA SER A 250 -5.42 -11.75 -7.06
C SER A 250 -4.91 -10.32 -7.02
N TRP A 251 -4.25 -9.89 -5.95
CA TRP A 251 -3.61 -8.57 -5.89
C TRP A 251 -2.54 -8.44 -6.97
N ARG A 252 -1.67 -9.44 -7.09
CA ARG A 252 -0.67 -9.48 -8.15
C ARG A 252 -1.31 -9.47 -9.54
N PHE A 253 -2.44 -10.16 -9.73
CA PHE A 253 -3.18 -10.16 -10.99
C PHE A 253 -3.68 -8.75 -11.33
N VAL A 254 -4.42 -8.11 -10.43
CA VAL A 254 -4.99 -6.77 -10.62
C VAL A 254 -3.89 -5.72 -10.85
N LEU A 255 -2.85 -5.73 -10.02
CA LEU A 255 -1.73 -4.79 -10.15
C LEU A 255 -0.93 -5.03 -11.44
N ALA A 256 -0.77 -6.28 -11.88
CA ALA A 256 -0.17 -6.57 -13.19
C ALA A 256 -1.04 -6.07 -14.35
N LYS A 257 -2.37 -6.14 -14.24
CA LYS A 257 -3.31 -5.54 -15.21
C LYS A 257 -3.25 -4.02 -15.22
N LEU A 258 -2.91 -3.39 -14.10
CA LEU A 258 -2.69 -1.95 -14.03
C LEU A 258 -1.37 -1.53 -14.71
N GLY A 259 -0.30 -2.30 -14.50
CA GLY A 259 1.03 -2.08 -15.10
C GLY A 259 2.19 -2.26 -14.12
N PHE A 260 1.93 -2.85 -12.96
CA PHE A 260 2.93 -3.13 -11.94
C PHE A 260 3.50 -4.55 -12.06
N MET A 261 4.81 -4.68 -11.98
CA MET A 261 5.49 -5.96 -11.80
C MET A 261 5.87 -6.14 -10.34
N ARG A 262 5.43 -7.24 -9.70
CA ARG A 262 5.90 -7.58 -8.35
C ARG A 262 7.39 -7.95 -8.40
N ILE A 263 8.20 -7.20 -7.67
CA ILE A 263 9.65 -7.38 -7.62
C ILE A 263 10.13 -8.01 -6.30
N TYR A 264 9.41 -7.77 -5.20
CA TYR A 264 9.65 -8.42 -3.92
C TYR A 264 8.34 -8.86 -3.26
N TYR A 265 8.43 -9.95 -2.50
CA TYR A 265 7.38 -10.45 -1.63
C TYR A 265 8.06 -11.12 -0.44
N GLU A 266 7.70 -10.72 0.77
CA GLU A 266 8.20 -11.29 2.01
C GLU A 266 7.04 -11.41 2.99
N LYS A 267 6.91 -12.57 3.62
CA LYS A 267 5.95 -12.77 4.69
C LYS A 267 6.69 -12.64 6.01
N LEU A 268 6.37 -11.59 6.77
CA LEU A 268 6.76 -11.47 8.17
C LEU A 268 5.68 -12.12 9.04
N ARG A 269 5.92 -12.21 10.35
CA ARG A 269 5.10 -12.99 11.28
C ARG A 269 3.60 -12.68 11.20
N HIS A 270 3.23 -11.40 11.03
CA HIS A 270 1.84 -10.93 11.04
C HIS A 270 1.47 -10.03 9.85
N ILE A 271 2.38 -9.87 8.89
CA ILE A 271 2.18 -8.96 7.75
C ILE A 271 2.79 -9.55 6.48
N HIS A 272 2.13 -9.28 5.35
CA HIS A 272 2.69 -9.46 4.02
C HIS A 272 3.32 -8.16 3.57
N CYS A 273 4.58 -8.23 3.14
CA CYS A 273 5.35 -7.11 2.63
C CYS A 273 5.56 -7.31 1.13
N MET A 274 5.05 -6.39 0.32
CA MET A 274 5.11 -6.49 -1.13
C MET A 274 5.67 -5.22 -1.75
N CYS A 275 6.51 -5.39 -2.77
CA CYS A 275 7.06 -4.29 -3.54
C CYS A 275 6.76 -4.52 -5.02
N PHE A 276 6.17 -3.51 -5.66
CA PHE A 276 5.73 -3.53 -7.04
C PHE A 276 6.38 -2.38 -7.81
N ARG A 277 7.01 -2.68 -8.93
CA ARG A 277 7.62 -1.68 -9.81
C ARG A 277 6.66 -1.28 -10.91
N LYS A 278 6.49 0.03 -11.15
CA LYS A 278 5.80 0.55 -12.34
C LYS A 278 6.64 0.21 -13.57
N CYS A 279 6.14 -0.70 -14.40
CA CYS A 279 6.79 -1.07 -15.66
C CYS A 279 6.72 0.10 -16.63
N ILE A 280 7.81 0.31 -17.37
CA ILE A 280 7.82 1.22 -18.52
C ILE A 280 6.90 0.66 -19.61
N ASN A 281 7.00 -0.65 -19.86
CA ASN A 281 6.13 -1.36 -20.78
C ASN A 281 5.12 -2.21 -20.00
N LYS A 282 3.86 -1.75 -19.99
CA LYS A 282 2.75 -2.46 -19.34
C LYS A 282 2.62 -3.93 -19.79
N ASN A 283 2.99 -4.28 -21.02
CA ASN A 283 2.94 -5.66 -21.50
C ASN A 283 3.91 -6.60 -20.75
N VAL A 284 4.97 -6.06 -20.16
CA VAL A 284 5.91 -6.83 -19.34
C VAL A 284 5.24 -7.26 -18.03
N ALA A 285 4.50 -6.36 -17.38
CA ALA A 285 3.69 -6.70 -16.22
C ALA A 285 2.59 -7.72 -16.58
N LEU A 286 1.88 -7.48 -17.70
CA LEU A 286 0.81 -8.34 -18.18
C LEU A 286 1.27 -9.78 -18.50
N ARG A 287 2.51 -9.97 -18.97
CA ARG A 287 3.05 -11.29 -19.30
C ARG A 287 2.87 -12.28 -18.16
N TRP A 288 3.09 -11.86 -16.92
CA TRP A 288 2.90 -12.77 -15.78
C TRP A 288 1.46 -13.29 -15.73
N THR A 289 0.45 -12.44 -15.96
CA THR A 289 -0.96 -12.87 -15.97
C THR A 289 -1.26 -13.82 -17.14
N MET A 290 -0.65 -13.61 -18.31
CA MET A 290 -0.85 -14.46 -19.48
C MET A 290 -0.26 -15.87 -19.31
N LEU A 291 0.76 -16.01 -18.47
CA LEU A 291 1.40 -17.30 -18.15
C LEU A 291 0.71 -18.06 -17.02
N GLN A 292 -0.44 -17.59 -16.55
CA GLN A 292 -1.17 -18.17 -15.43
C GLN A 292 -2.57 -18.58 -15.89
N THR A 293 -3.05 -19.69 -15.35
CA THR A 293 -4.46 -20.07 -15.47
C THR A 293 -5.23 -19.49 -14.29
N PHE A 294 -6.31 -18.79 -14.61
CA PHE A 294 -7.25 -18.25 -13.62
C PHE A 294 -8.64 -18.82 -13.86
N PRO A 295 -9.35 -19.25 -12.81
CA PRO A 295 -10.72 -19.71 -12.93
C PRO A 295 -11.66 -18.56 -13.34
N SER A 296 -12.47 -18.78 -14.39
CA SER A 296 -13.37 -17.78 -14.97
C SER A 296 -14.50 -17.35 -14.03
N ASN A 297 -14.90 -18.23 -13.10
CA ASN A 297 -16.05 -18.04 -12.20
C ASN A 297 -15.62 -17.67 -10.78
N ASP A 298 -14.44 -17.08 -10.64
CA ASP A 298 -13.86 -16.73 -9.36
C ASP A 298 -13.84 -15.23 -9.18
N ILE A 299 -14.63 -14.76 -8.22
CA ILE A 299 -14.82 -13.33 -7.92
C ILE A 299 -13.49 -12.57 -7.74
N LEU A 300 -12.45 -13.26 -7.27
CA LEU A 300 -11.12 -12.69 -7.07
C LEU A 300 -10.38 -12.35 -8.37
N PHE A 301 -10.75 -12.97 -9.49
CA PHE A 301 -10.09 -12.80 -10.79
C PHE A 301 -11.03 -12.27 -11.88
N GLU A 302 -12.34 -12.20 -11.62
CA GLU A 302 -13.35 -11.69 -12.54
C GLU A 302 -13.19 -10.18 -12.82
N SER A 303 -12.88 -9.39 -11.79
CA SER A 303 -12.72 -7.94 -11.90
C SER A 303 -11.26 -7.51 -11.82
N ILE A 304 -10.86 -6.64 -12.76
CA ILE A 304 -9.53 -6.02 -12.79
C ILE A 304 -9.49 -4.66 -12.06
N THR A 305 -10.59 -4.24 -11.45
CA THR A 305 -10.74 -2.93 -10.77
C THR A 305 -11.12 -3.12 -9.30
N LYS A 306 -10.84 -4.28 -8.71
CA LYS A 306 -11.17 -4.63 -7.32
C LYS A 306 -9.99 -5.29 -6.65
N ILE A 307 -9.52 -4.72 -5.54
CA ILE A 307 -8.51 -5.35 -4.68
C ILE A 307 -9.23 -5.90 -3.45
N TYR A 308 -9.43 -7.20 -3.36
CA TYR A 308 -10.16 -7.86 -2.26
C TYR A 308 -9.29 -8.11 -1.04
N ILE A 309 -9.83 -7.97 0.17
CA ILE A 309 -9.20 -8.38 1.43
C ILE A 309 -9.98 -9.57 2.02
N PRO A 310 -9.43 -10.33 2.98
CA PRO A 310 -10.10 -11.49 3.56
C PRO A 310 -11.52 -11.20 4.06
N GLN A 311 -11.77 -9.99 4.55
CA GLN A 311 -13.03 -9.54 5.11
C GLN A 311 -14.13 -9.46 4.06
N ASP A 312 -13.82 -9.17 2.79
CA ASP A 312 -14.86 -9.05 1.75
C ASP A 312 -15.51 -10.40 1.44
N ILE A 313 -14.72 -11.47 1.47
CA ILE A 313 -15.14 -12.82 1.08
C ILE A 313 -15.95 -13.49 2.22
N GLN A 314 -15.65 -13.11 3.47
CA GLN A 314 -16.39 -13.62 4.63
C GLN A 314 -17.80 -13.03 4.68
N ILE A 315 -17.96 -11.76 4.30
CA ILE A 315 -19.25 -11.05 4.28
C ILE A 315 -20.28 -11.77 3.39
N ASP A 316 -19.87 -12.21 2.20
CA ASP A 316 -20.75 -12.93 1.27
C ASP A 316 -21.27 -14.27 1.84
N LYS A 317 -20.54 -14.89 2.78
CA LYS A 317 -20.98 -16.13 3.45
C LYS A 317 -21.85 -15.87 4.69
N THR A 318 -21.68 -14.72 5.35
CA THR A 318 -22.42 -14.35 6.57
C THR A 318 -23.81 -13.76 6.31
N CYS A 319 -24.15 -13.38 5.07
CA CYS A 319 -25.51 -13.01 4.71
C CYS A 319 -26.55 -14.13 4.96
N GLU A 320 -26.11 -15.38 5.21
CA GLU A 320 -26.98 -16.50 5.62
C GLU A 320 -27.11 -16.69 7.15
N LYS A 321 -26.30 -16.04 7.99
CA LYS A 321 -26.41 -16.16 9.47
C LYS A 321 -26.12 -14.83 10.17
N LYS A 322 -27.20 -14.22 10.68
CA LYS A 322 -27.16 -13.04 11.57
C LYS A 322 -26.60 -13.40 12.96
N SER A 323 -25.29 -13.46 13.09
CA SER A 323 -24.56 -13.28 14.36
C SER A 323 -23.08 -13.51 14.12
N ASP A 324 -22.28 -12.46 13.92
CA ASP A 324 -20.85 -12.39 14.31
C ASP A 324 -20.16 -11.14 13.70
N ILE A 325 -20.41 -9.96 14.27
CA ILE A 325 -19.63 -8.73 13.97
C ILE A 325 -18.39 -8.63 14.90
N THR A 326 -18.42 -9.36 16.01
CA THR A 326 -17.41 -9.30 17.09
C THR A 326 -16.07 -9.94 16.68
N TYR A 327 -16.11 -11.05 15.92
CA TYR A 327 -14.96 -11.83 15.47
C TYR A 327 -14.14 -11.13 14.36
N GLU A 328 -14.81 -10.43 13.45
CA GLU A 328 -14.19 -9.83 12.23
C GLU A 328 -13.15 -8.75 12.55
N ALA A 329 -13.41 -7.99 13.62
CA ALA A 329 -12.51 -6.95 14.05
C ALA A 329 -11.48 -7.43 15.09
N GLU A 330 -11.60 -8.65 15.62
CA GLU A 330 -10.51 -9.32 16.34
C GLU A 330 -9.41 -9.80 15.38
N GLU A 331 -9.71 -10.22 14.14
CA GLU A 331 -8.68 -10.60 13.14
C GLU A 331 -7.87 -9.39 12.63
N LEU A 332 -8.54 -8.28 12.30
CA LEU A 332 -7.88 -7.02 11.92
C LEU A 332 -7.00 -6.53 13.09
N LEU A 333 -7.55 -6.66 14.30
CA LEU A 333 -6.87 -6.35 15.54
C LEU A 333 -5.72 -7.31 15.85
N ASN A 334 -5.76 -8.61 15.55
CA ASN A 334 -4.59 -9.49 15.66
C ASN A 334 -3.47 -9.02 14.72
N GLY A 335 -3.80 -8.51 13.54
CA GLY A 335 -2.83 -7.82 12.68
C GLY A 335 -2.17 -6.59 13.32
N PHE A 336 -2.92 -5.82 14.13
CA PHE A 336 -2.44 -4.63 14.84
C PHE A 336 -1.87 -4.90 16.24
N LEU A 337 -2.34 -5.95 16.91
CA LEU A 337 -1.99 -6.41 18.25
C LEU A 337 -0.78 -7.34 18.22
N GLU A 338 -0.64 -8.19 17.21
CA GLU A 338 0.44 -9.19 17.12
C GLU A 338 1.74 -8.61 16.55
N LEU A 339 1.74 -7.34 16.14
CA LEU A 339 2.97 -6.54 16.09
C LEU A 339 3.51 -6.34 17.51
N PRO A 340 4.81 -6.55 17.68
CA PRO A 340 5.34 -7.74 18.30
C PRO A 340 4.74 -8.05 19.69
N GLN A 341 4.06 -9.19 19.83
CA GLN A 341 3.73 -9.74 21.15
C GLN A 341 4.80 -10.69 21.65
N VAL A 342 5.30 -10.35 22.83
CA VAL A 342 5.98 -11.24 23.78
C VAL A 342 5.11 -12.48 24.00
N ILE A 343 5.57 -13.63 23.54
CA ILE A 343 5.12 -14.89 24.13
C ILE A 343 5.91 -15.01 25.43
N ASN A 344 5.19 -14.89 26.55
CA ASN A 344 5.71 -15.28 27.85
C ASN A 344 5.98 -16.80 27.82
N GLU A 345 7.10 -17.19 28.41
CA GLU A 345 7.57 -18.58 28.58
C GLU A 345 6.47 -19.55 29.03
#